data_AF-A0A7X5BG54-F1
#
_entry.id   AF-A0A7X5BG54-F1
#
_cell.length_a   1.000
_cell.length_b   1.000
_cell.length_c   1.000
_cell.angle_alpha   90.00
_cell.angle_beta   90.00
_cell.angle_gamma   90.00
#
_symmetry.space_group_name_H-M   'P 1'
#
loop_
_entity.id
_entity.type
_entity.pdbx_description
1 polymer ?
#
loop_
_entity_poly.entity_id
_entity_poly.type
_entity_poly.pdbx_seq_one_letter_code
_entity_poly.pdbx_strand_id
1 'polypeptide(L)'
;MSKLTADVQANLDLFINQSQENQLVWGLRNEEGWLSCESTEFEDSEVMPFWSSKEDAQLHNVEEWADFEVLEIPLDIFVEDWLITLAEDGVLIGTNWNANLEGKEIEPAELAKLYL
;
A
#
# COMPACT_ATOMS: atom_id res chain seq x y z
N MET A 1 -2.37 -7.43 -17.15
CA MET A 1 -1.24 -8.16 -16.55
C MET A 1 -0.59 -7.20 -15.58
N SER A 2 -0.41 -7.62 -14.32
CA SER A 2 0.27 -6.81 -13.33
C SER A 2 1.64 -6.37 -13.84
N LYS A 3 2.01 -5.10 -13.59
CA LYS A 3 3.36 -4.60 -13.87
C LYS A 3 4.34 -4.93 -12.73
N LEU A 4 3.82 -5.50 -11.63
CA LEU A 4 4.59 -5.80 -10.44
C LEU A 4 5.50 -7.01 -10.68
N THR A 5 6.72 -6.90 -10.18
CA THR A 5 7.75 -7.92 -10.31
C THR A 5 8.23 -8.38 -8.93
N ALA A 6 9.22 -9.27 -8.88
CA ALA A 6 9.90 -9.61 -7.63
C ALA A 6 10.85 -8.49 -7.13
N ASP A 7 11.08 -7.45 -7.95
CA ASP A 7 11.87 -6.30 -7.55
C ASP A 7 11.00 -5.28 -6.80
N VAL A 8 11.05 -5.35 -5.47
CA VAL A 8 10.28 -4.48 -4.58
C VAL A 8 10.65 -2.99 -4.73
N GLN A 9 11.89 -2.67 -5.12
CA GLN A 9 12.30 -1.29 -5.36
C GLN A 9 11.69 -0.76 -6.65
N ALA A 10 11.72 -1.55 -7.73
CA ALA A 10 11.05 -1.18 -8.98
C ALA A 10 9.53 -1.03 -8.80
N ASN A 11 8.91 -1.86 -7.95
CA ASN A 11 7.50 -1.77 -7.62
C ASN A 11 7.17 -0.50 -6.83
N LEU A 12 8.04 -0.07 -5.91
CA LEU A 12 7.92 1.21 -5.19
C LEU A 12 8.01 2.39 -6.17
N ASP A 13 9.01 2.40 -7.06
CA ASP A 13 9.14 3.48 -8.06
C ASP A 13 7.89 3.53 -8.96
N LEU A 14 7.35 2.37 -9.33
CA LEU A 14 6.11 2.26 -10.08
C LEU A 14 4.90 2.76 -9.28
N PHE A 15 4.86 2.49 -7.97
CA PHE A 15 3.81 2.98 -7.07
C PHE A 15 3.75 4.50 -7.09
N ILE A 16 4.88 5.16 -6.84
CA ILE A 16 4.98 6.63 -6.82
C ILE A 16 4.56 7.22 -8.17
N ASN A 17 5.11 6.71 -9.27
CA ASN A 17 4.82 7.26 -10.59
C ASN A 17 3.33 7.13 -10.95
N GLN A 18 2.73 5.97 -10.69
CA GLN A 18 1.33 5.73 -11.02
C GLN A 18 0.36 6.43 -10.08
N SER A 19 0.66 6.49 -8.79
CA SER A 19 -0.17 7.22 -7.84
C SER A 19 -0.12 8.73 -8.12
N GLN A 20 1.04 9.27 -8.50
CA GLN A 20 1.15 10.66 -8.97
C GLN A 20 0.44 10.90 -10.30
N GLU A 21 0.50 9.97 -11.25
CA GLU A 21 -0.19 10.12 -12.54
C GLU A 21 -1.72 10.08 -12.37
N ASN A 22 -2.22 9.14 -11.56
CA ASN A 22 -3.66 8.95 -11.35
C ASN A 22 -4.23 9.80 -10.20
N GLN A 23 -3.36 10.41 -9.38
CA GLN A 23 -3.71 11.10 -8.13
C GLN A 23 -4.54 10.23 -7.18
N LEU A 24 -4.33 8.92 -7.22
CA LEU A 24 -5.13 7.92 -6.50
C LEU A 24 -4.23 6.79 -6.01
N VAL A 25 -4.59 6.27 -4.84
CA VAL A 25 -4.01 5.09 -4.20
C VAL A 25 -5.16 4.13 -3.88
N TRP A 26 -4.90 2.83 -3.90
CA TRP A 26 -5.91 1.82 -3.59
C TRP A 26 -5.49 1.03 -2.35
N GLY A 27 -6.44 0.84 -1.43
CA GLY A 27 -6.27 0.00 -0.25
C GLY A 27 -7.41 -1.01 -0.12
N LEU A 28 -7.26 -1.96 0.79
CA LEU A 28 -8.25 -2.98 1.08
C LEU A 28 -8.89 -2.72 2.45
N ARG A 29 -10.23 -2.76 2.50
CA ARG A 29 -11.00 -2.54 3.74
C ARG A 29 -12.21 -3.47 3.82
N ASN A 30 -12.47 -4.06 4.98
CA ASN A 30 -13.66 -4.86 5.26
C ASN A 30 -14.52 -4.22 6.39
N GLU A 31 -15.49 -4.96 6.92
CA GLU A 31 -16.32 -4.50 8.05
C GLU A 31 -15.53 -4.28 9.36
N GLU A 32 -14.41 -4.98 9.54
CA GLU A 32 -13.56 -4.90 10.74
C GLU A 32 -12.59 -3.73 10.67
N GLY A 33 -12.11 -3.36 9.48
CA GLY A 33 -11.16 -2.26 9.32
C GLY A 33 -10.39 -2.30 8.00
N TRP A 34 -9.32 -1.53 7.95
CA TRP A 34 -8.34 -1.58 6.86
C TRP A 34 -7.44 -2.80 7.03
N LEU A 35 -7.00 -3.40 5.92
CA LEU A 35 -6.08 -4.53 5.95
C LEU A 35 -4.74 -4.07 6.53
N SER A 36 -4.35 -4.63 7.67
CA SER A 36 -2.99 -4.56 8.19
C SER A 36 -2.43 -5.98 8.33
N CYS A 37 -1.14 -6.13 8.08
CA CYS A 37 -0.40 -7.36 8.25
C CYS A 37 0.74 -7.12 9.24
N GLU A 38 1.20 -8.18 9.90
CA GLU A 38 2.43 -8.10 10.69
C GLU A 38 3.62 -7.90 9.74
N SER A 39 4.48 -6.93 10.05
CA SER A 39 5.70 -6.68 9.28
C SER A 39 6.61 -7.90 9.33
N THR A 40 7.14 -8.27 8.18
CA THR A 40 8.10 -9.38 8.09
C THR A 40 9.55 -8.91 8.31
N GLU A 41 9.82 -7.62 8.08
CA GLU A 41 11.14 -7.01 8.26
C GLU A 41 11.35 -6.45 9.68
N PHE A 42 10.27 -6.04 10.37
CA PHE A 42 10.33 -5.37 11.68
C PHE A 42 9.45 -6.09 12.72
N GLU A 43 10.09 -6.74 13.69
CA GLU A 43 9.40 -7.34 14.85
C GLU A 43 8.57 -6.26 15.58
N ASP A 44 7.30 -6.57 15.90
CA ASP A 44 6.31 -5.69 16.54
C ASP A 44 5.84 -4.46 15.72
N SER A 45 6.06 -4.44 14.39
CA SER A 45 5.48 -3.39 13.53
C SER A 45 4.34 -3.94 12.66
N GLU A 46 3.33 -3.12 12.43
CA GLU A 46 2.27 -3.43 11.47
C GLU A 46 2.61 -2.79 10.12
N VAL A 47 2.20 -3.43 9.03
CA VAL A 47 2.31 -2.91 7.68
C VAL A 47 0.95 -2.91 7.00
N MET A 48 0.57 -1.76 6.43
CA MET A 48 -0.63 -1.65 5.61
C MET A 48 -0.26 -1.65 4.13
N PRO A 49 -0.78 -2.62 3.33
CA PRO A 49 -0.50 -2.67 1.91
C PRO A 49 -1.37 -1.69 1.12
N PHE A 50 -0.74 -0.98 0.20
CA PHE A 50 -1.38 -0.07 -0.74
C PHE A 50 -0.87 -0.31 -2.17
N TRP A 51 -1.76 -0.12 -3.14
CA TRP A 51 -1.47 -0.32 -4.56
C TRP A 51 -1.67 0.97 -5.34
N SER A 52 -0.94 1.09 -6.44
CA SER A 52 -1.10 2.18 -7.42
C SER A 52 -2.03 1.82 -8.59
N SER A 53 -2.70 0.68 -8.50
CA SER A 53 -3.67 0.21 -9.47
C SER A 53 -4.77 -0.59 -8.79
N LYS A 54 -6.02 -0.33 -9.17
CA LYS A 54 -7.18 -1.09 -8.70
C LYS A 54 -7.08 -2.57 -9.06
N GLU A 55 -6.58 -2.90 -10.25
CA GLU A 55 -6.48 -4.29 -10.71
C GLU A 55 -5.53 -5.11 -9.84
N ASP A 56 -4.41 -4.52 -9.41
CA ASP A 56 -3.43 -5.17 -8.55
C ASP A 56 -3.97 -5.37 -7.13
N ALA A 57 -4.71 -4.40 -6.58
CA ALA A 57 -5.43 -4.56 -5.32
C ALA A 57 -6.53 -5.64 -5.40
N GLN A 58 -7.28 -5.68 -6.51
CA GLN A 58 -8.33 -6.69 -6.73
C GLN A 58 -7.76 -8.09 -6.94
N LEU A 59 -6.55 -8.22 -7.45
CA LEU A 59 -5.89 -9.51 -7.62
C LEU A 59 -5.72 -10.24 -6.28
N HIS A 60 -5.53 -9.47 -5.22
CA HIS A 60 -5.37 -9.97 -3.86
C HIS A 60 -6.70 -10.15 -3.12
N ASN A 61 -7.78 -9.58 -3.65
CA ASN A 61 -9.15 -9.76 -3.17
C ASN A 61 -9.72 -11.13 -3.59
N VAL A 62 -8.96 -12.19 -3.30
CA VAL A 62 -9.28 -13.58 -3.57
C VAL A 62 -8.91 -14.42 -2.35
N GLU A 63 -9.58 -15.55 -2.17
CA GLU A 63 -9.36 -16.47 -1.05
C GLU A 63 -9.53 -15.80 0.34
N GLU A 64 -8.44 -15.57 1.08
CA GLU A 64 -8.47 -15.07 2.46
C GLU A 64 -8.89 -13.60 2.56
N TRP A 65 -8.75 -12.82 1.48
CA TRP A 65 -9.17 -11.42 1.45
C TRP A 65 -10.41 -11.17 0.61
N ALA A 66 -11.18 -12.21 0.27
CA ALA A 66 -12.40 -12.12 -0.54
C ALA A 66 -13.49 -11.21 0.05
N ASP A 67 -13.45 -10.99 1.37
CA ASP A 67 -14.38 -10.11 2.10
C ASP A 67 -13.90 -8.65 2.17
N PHE A 68 -12.71 -8.34 1.65
CA PHE A 68 -12.20 -6.97 1.60
C PHE A 68 -12.69 -6.27 0.34
N GLU A 69 -13.08 -5.00 0.46
CA GLU A 69 -13.40 -4.15 -0.67
C GLU A 69 -12.18 -3.28 -1.01
N VAL A 70 -11.92 -3.15 -2.32
CA VAL A 70 -10.88 -2.24 -2.82
C VAL A 70 -11.45 -0.83 -2.82
N LEU A 71 -10.89 0.04 -1.98
CA LEU A 71 -11.25 1.44 -1.88
C LEU A 71 -10.16 2.31 -2.50
N GLU A 72 -10.60 3.35 -3.20
CA GLU A 72 -9.73 4.40 -3.72
C GLU A 72 -9.58 5.51 -2.68
N ILE A 73 -8.35 5.97 -2.50
CA ILE A 73 -7.93 7.03 -1.60
C ILE A 73 -7.27 8.10 -2.48
N PRO A 74 -7.79 9.34 -2.49
CA PRO A 74 -7.12 10.45 -3.15
C PRO A 74 -5.68 10.61 -2.65
N LEU A 75 -4.72 10.80 -3.55
CA LEU A 75 -3.30 10.85 -3.19
C LEU A 75 -3.00 12.02 -2.23
N ASP A 76 -3.67 13.15 -2.40
CA ASP A 76 -3.58 14.30 -1.49
C ASP A 76 -3.98 13.91 -0.06
N ILE A 77 -5.14 13.25 0.12
CA ILE A 77 -5.59 12.73 1.42
C ILE A 77 -4.64 11.66 1.95
N PHE A 78 -4.13 10.79 1.07
CA PHE A 78 -3.19 9.76 1.46
C PHE A 78 -1.90 10.39 2.02
N VAL A 79 -1.32 11.38 1.34
CA VAL A 79 -0.06 11.99 1.79
C VAL A 79 -0.26 12.94 2.97
N GLU A 80 -1.34 13.73 2.99
CA GLU A 80 -1.57 14.76 4.00
C GLU A 80 -2.20 14.24 5.29
N ASP A 81 -3.09 13.24 5.23
CA ASP A 81 -3.76 12.70 6.42
C ASP A 81 -3.24 11.31 6.79
N TRP A 82 -3.22 10.38 5.82
CA TRP A 82 -2.88 8.99 6.10
C TRP A 82 -1.43 8.82 6.51
N LEU A 83 -0.48 9.28 5.69
CA LEU A 83 0.94 9.08 6.01
C LEU A 83 1.33 9.69 7.36
N ILE A 84 0.70 10.79 7.75
CA ILE A 84 0.92 11.40 9.07
C ILE A 84 0.38 10.49 10.17
N THR A 85 -0.88 10.06 10.06
CA THR A 85 -1.53 9.18 11.05
C THR A 85 -0.75 7.87 11.22
N LEU A 86 -0.34 7.26 10.11
CA LEU A 86 0.40 6.00 10.12
C LEU A 86 1.81 6.16 10.71
N ALA A 87 2.46 7.31 10.48
CA ALA A 87 3.73 7.61 11.11
C ALA A 87 3.60 7.78 12.64
N GLU A 88 2.51 8.38 13.11
CA GLU A 88 2.22 8.53 14.55
C GLU A 88 1.92 7.18 15.22
N ASP A 89 1.22 6.29 14.51
CA ASP A 89 0.88 4.95 14.99
C ASP A 89 2.05 3.95 14.85
N GLY A 90 3.14 4.33 14.18
CA GLY A 90 4.28 3.44 13.94
C GLY A 90 3.99 2.32 12.93
N VAL A 91 3.02 2.53 12.05
CA VAL A 91 2.60 1.57 11.03
C VAL A 91 3.34 1.84 9.72
N LEU A 92 3.91 0.79 9.13
CA LEU A 92 4.64 0.84 7.88
C LEU A 92 3.69 0.79 6.67
N ILE A 93 4.18 1.30 5.53
CA ILE A 93 3.47 1.22 4.26
C ILE A 93 4.08 0.12 3.42
N GLY A 94 3.25 -0.82 2.99
CA GLY A 94 3.61 -1.84 2.00
C GLY A 94 3.22 -1.38 0.60
N THR A 95 4.17 -0.89 -0.20
CA THR A 95 3.81 -0.41 -1.55
C THR A 95 3.82 -1.53 -2.57
N ASN A 96 2.76 -1.64 -3.37
CA ASN A 96 2.67 -2.47 -4.56
C ASN A 96 3.10 -3.92 -4.33
N TRP A 97 2.39 -4.59 -3.43
CA TRP A 97 2.59 -6.01 -3.16
C TRP A 97 2.27 -6.83 -4.41
N ASN A 98 3.24 -7.65 -4.83
CA ASN A 98 3.11 -8.53 -5.97
C ASN A 98 2.22 -9.75 -5.61
N ALA A 99 1.94 -10.62 -6.59
CA ALA A 99 1.08 -11.80 -6.38
C ALA A 99 1.57 -12.80 -5.32
N ASN A 100 2.81 -12.68 -4.84
CA ASN A 100 3.35 -13.47 -3.74
C ASN A 100 3.27 -12.74 -2.39
N LEU A 101 2.55 -11.62 -2.30
CA LEU A 101 2.50 -10.73 -1.13
C LEU A 101 3.86 -10.11 -0.78
N GLU A 102 4.75 -9.96 -1.76
CA GLU A 102 6.04 -9.32 -1.57
C GLU A 102 5.96 -7.87 -2.05
N GLY A 103 6.25 -6.92 -1.15
CA GLY A 103 6.38 -5.51 -1.49
C GLY A 103 7.35 -4.81 -0.56
N LYS A 104 7.73 -3.58 -0.93
CA LYS A 104 8.65 -2.81 -0.10
C LYS A 104 7.89 -2.25 1.11
N GLU A 105 8.36 -2.59 2.30
CA GLU A 105 7.96 -1.95 3.53
C GLU A 105 8.78 -0.66 3.70
N ILE A 106 8.11 0.47 3.84
CA ILE A 106 8.72 1.79 3.98
C ILE A 106 7.97 2.61 5.03
N GLU A 107 8.70 3.43 5.79
CA GLU A 107 8.07 4.33 6.74
C GLU A 107 7.21 5.37 6.01
N PRO A 108 6.02 5.71 6.54
CA PRO A 108 5.16 6.72 5.92
C PRO A 108 5.85 8.07 5.73
N ALA A 109 6.71 8.46 6.67
CA ALA A 109 7.50 9.69 6.60
C ALA A 109 8.58 9.67 5.51
N GLU A 110 9.15 8.49 5.20
CA GLU A 110 10.06 8.34 4.06
C GLU A 110 9.31 8.36 2.74
N LEU A 111 8.16 7.66 2.68
CA LEU A 111 7.31 7.63 1.51
C LEU A 111 6.82 9.04 1.13
N ALA A 112 6.41 9.85 2.11
CA ALA A 112 5.99 11.24 1.90
C ALA A 112 7.08 12.08 1.21
N LYS A 113 8.36 11.85 1.53
CA LYS A 113 9.49 12.58 0.91
C LYS A 113 9.66 12.24 -0.57
N LEU A 114 9.21 11.07 -1.02
CA LEU A 114 9.25 10.68 -2.43
C LEU A 114 8.18 11.41 -3.27
N TYR A 115 7.18 12.00 -2.62
CA TYR A 115 6.13 12.79 -3.26
C TYR A 115 6.42 14.30 -3.30
N LEU A 116 7.51 14.77 -2.69
CA LEU A 116 7.95 16.17 -2.68
C LEU A 116 8.82 16.53 -3.89
#